data_AF-A0A2G9SE18-F1
#
_entry.id   AF-A0A2G9SE18-F1
#
_cell.length_a   1.000
_cell.length_b   1.000
_cell.length_c   1.000
_cell.angle_alpha   90.00
_cell.angle_beta   90.00
_cell.angle_gamma   90.00
#
_symmetry.space_group_name_H-M   'P 1'
#
loop_
_entity.id
_entity.type
_entity.pdbx_description
1 polymer ?
#
loop_
_entity_poly.entity_id
_entity_poly.type
_entity_poly.pdbx_seq_one_letter_code
_entity_poly.pdbx_strand_id
1 'polypeptide(L)'
;AYIIFISTLGAQWLSRNVPLLLSHVLELVSHQKATQNPVEACCARRCVSYILRATIGEMLSEKAQLEAAREICEVVKKLIKSVDLALSDSNQETRFGATDISASQHVLVCALQELGDLILRLGTTVSPLLRDSSAGVLDTVISVALHPSLSARLASAWCLRCLVVSMPSLAAPLLDRCAERLIALKSSSEAVILSLAEDLLCSASQNSCLSLHRVHAGWLLIASLMTLAMQSFILNCGELMTEDILQRLLPPLPCAVALLTR
;
A
#
# COMPACT_ATOMS: atom_id res chain seq x y z
N ALA A 1 19.89 -15.46 -10.80
CA ALA A 1 19.82 -15.43 -12.28
C ALA A 1 19.42 -14.05 -12.79
N TYR A 2 18.20 -13.57 -12.51
CA TYR A 2 17.72 -12.24 -12.97
C TYR A 2 18.68 -11.08 -12.69
N ILE A 3 19.12 -10.93 -11.43
CA ILE A 3 20.00 -9.82 -11.03
C ILE A 3 21.29 -9.87 -11.85
N ILE A 4 21.98 -11.02 -11.89
CA ILE A 4 23.22 -11.20 -12.66
C ILE A 4 23.00 -10.88 -14.14
N PHE A 5 21.93 -11.38 -14.74
CA PHE A 5 21.58 -11.11 -16.15
C PHE A 5 21.41 -9.60 -16.41
N ILE A 6 20.65 -8.91 -15.57
CA ILE A 6 20.43 -7.45 -15.68
C ILE A 6 21.73 -6.68 -15.42
N SER A 7 22.55 -7.13 -14.48
CA SER A 7 23.89 -6.58 -14.23
C SER A 7 24.80 -6.71 -15.45
N THR A 8 24.72 -7.81 -16.20
CA THR A 8 25.47 -7.99 -17.45
C THR A 8 24.98 -7.04 -18.55
N LEU A 9 23.67 -6.77 -18.63
CA LEU A 9 23.10 -5.82 -19.61
C LEU A 9 23.38 -4.34 -19.26
N GLY A 10 23.55 -4.04 -17.98
CA GLY A 10 23.96 -2.73 -17.48
C GLY A 10 22.81 -1.73 -17.24
N ALA A 11 23.11 -0.69 -16.46
CA ALA A 11 22.13 0.29 -15.98
C ALA A 11 21.47 1.12 -17.11
N GLN A 12 22.20 1.40 -18.20
CA GLN A 12 21.66 2.14 -19.34
C GLN A 12 20.63 1.32 -20.13
N TRP A 13 20.85 0.01 -20.25
CA TRP A 13 19.86 -0.89 -20.84
C TRP A 13 18.65 -0.97 -19.91
N LEU A 14 18.87 -1.13 -18.61
CA LEU A 14 17.80 -1.24 -17.62
C LEU A 14 16.89 -0.02 -17.62
N SER A 15 17.43 1.20 -17.65
CA SER A 15 16.63 2.44 -17.61
C SER A 15 15.68 2.61 -18.80
N ARG A 16 15.98 1.98 -19.95
CA ARG A 16 15.13 1.99 -21.16
C ARG A 16 14.09 0.87 -21.17
N ASN A 17 14.27 -0.15 -20.34
CA ASN A 17 13.48 -1.38 -20.36
C ASN A 17 12.78 -1.65 -19.02
N VAL A 18 12.64 -0.63 -18.16
CA VAL A 18 11.96 -0.77 -16.85
C VAL A 18 10.53 -1.31 -16.99
N PRO A 19 9.67 -0.85 -17.93
CA PRO A 19 8.32 -1.38 -18.05
C PRO A 19 8.28 -2.88 -18.37
N LEU A 20 9.18 -3.34 -19.24
CA LEU A 20 9.31 -4.75 -19.62
C LEU A 20 9.82 -5.61 -18.47
N LEU A 21 10.78 -5.10 -17.69
CA LEU A 21 11.26 -5.78 -16.51
C LEU A 21 10.14 -5.90 -15.46
N LEU A 22 9.42 -4.79 -15.21
CA LEU A 22 8.33 -4.76 -14.25
C LEU A 22 7.23 -5.74 -14.63
N SER A 23 6.76 -5.73 -15.89
CA SER A 23 5.72 -6.67 -16.33
C SER A 23 6.17 -8.11 -16.13
N HIS A 24 7.37 -8.47 -16.58
CA HIS A 24 7.89 -9.83 -16.52
C HIS A 24 8.10 -10.32 -15.09
N VAL A 25 8.74 -9.51 -14.23
CA VAL A 25 9.04 -9.92 -12.84
C VAL A 25 7.77 -9.97 -12.00
N LEU A 26 6.82 -9.05 -12.21
CA LEU A 26 5.55 -9.05 -11.49
C LEU A 26 4.60 -10.18 -11.94
N GLU A 27 4.65 -10.59 -13.21
CA GLU A 27 3.90 -11.77 -13.69
C GLU A 27 4.30 -13.07 -12.95
N LEU A 28 5.53 -13.16 -12.46
CA LEU A 28 5.99 -14.33 -11.69
C LEU A 28 5.15 -14.58 -10.43
N VAL A 29 4.67 -13.52 -9.77
CA VAL A 29 3.82 -13.64 -8.56
C VAL A 29 2.33 -13.74 -8.88
N SER A 30 1.93 -13.47 -10.13
CA SER A 30 0.56 -13.67 -10.60
C SER A 30 0.25 -15.15 -10.89
N HIS A 31 1.27 -15.98 -11.14
CA HIS A 31 1.06 -17.37 -11.49
C HIS A 31 0.53 -18.21 -10.33
N GLN A 32 -0.57 -18.92 -10.57
CA GLN A 32 -1.22 -19.79 -9.58
C GLN A 32 -0.29 -20.85 -8.97
N LYS A 33 0.71 -21.33 -9.72
CA LYS A 33 1.73 -22.28 -9.21
C LYS A 33 2.63 -21.66 -8.12
N ALA A 34 2.86 -20.35 -8.16
CA ALA A 34 3.65 -19.64 -7.17
C ALA A 34 2.86 -19.27 -5.92
N THR A 35 1.52 -19.42 -5.95
CA THR A 35 0.59 -18.94 -4.91
C THR A 35 -0.29 -20.05 -4.34
N GLN A 36 0.02 -21.33 -4.60
CA GLN A 36 -0.75 -22.48 -4.11
C GLN A 36 -0.75 -22.58 -2.58
N ASN A 37 0.36 -22.22 -1.94
CA ASN A 37 0.53 -22.19 -0.49
C ASN A 37 0.87 -20.76 -0.04
N PRO A 38 0.29 -20.24 1.07
CA PRO A 38 0.64 -18.93 1.62
C PRO A 38 2.15 -18.74 1.90
N VAL A 39 2.87 -19.81 2.27
CA VAL A 39 4.33 -19.77 2.47
C VAL A 39 5.05 -19.54 1.15
N GLU A 40 4.67 -20.25 0.09
CA GLU A 40 5.25 -20.11 -1.25
C GLU A 40 4.92 -18.74 -1.86
N ALA A 41 3.69 -18.25 -1.67
CA ALA A 41 3.29 -16.91 -2.07
C ALA A 41 4.12 -15.83 -1.36
N CYS A 42 4.46 -16.02 -0.08
CA CYS A 42 5.33 -15.12 0.66
C CYS A 42 6.77 -15.15 0.12
N CYS A 43 7.32 -16.35 -0.12
CA CYS A 43 8.64 -16.52 -0.72
C CYS A 43 8.72 -15.89 -2.11
N ALA A 44 7.72 -16.11 -2.97
CA ALA A 44 7.65 -15.54 -4.31
C ALA A 44 7.66 -14.00 -4.26
N ARG A 45 6.83 -13.39 -3.39
CA ARG A 45 6.84 -11.94 -3.16
C ARG A 45 8.20 -11.42 -2.71
N ARG A 46 8.85 -12.10 -1.74
CA ARG A 46 10.19 -11.72 -1.27
C ARG A 46 11.25 -11.81 -2.36
N CYS A 47 11.20 -12.83 -3.21
CA CYS A 47 12.10 -12.99 -4.34
C CYS A 47 11.90 -11.87 -5.37
N VAL A 48 10.65 -11.55 -5.72
CA VAL A 48 10.31 -10.45 -6.63
C VAL A 48 10.77 -9.11 -6.07
N SER A 49 10.43 -8.79 -4.82
CA SER A 49 10.91 -7.59 -4.14
C SER A 49 12.44 -7.51 -4.13
N TYR A 50 13.13 -8.62 -3.85
CA TYR A 50 14.59 -8.65 -3.88
C TYR A 50 15.16 -8.36 -5.27
N ILE A 51 14.59 -8.94 -6.33
CA ILE A 51 15.00 -8.66 -7.72
C ILE A 51 14.80 -7.18 -8.04
N LEU A 52 13.62 -6.63 -7.75
CA LEU A 52 13.28 -5.24 -8.05
C LEU A 52 14.16 -4.27 -7.27
N ARG A 53 14.43 -4.55 -6.00
CA ARG A 53 15.34 -3.75 -5.16
C ARG A 53 16.77 -3.74 -5.66
N ALA A 54 17.32 -4.92 -5.94
CA ALA A 54 18.69 -5.06 -6.40
C ALA A 54 18.90 -4.49 -7.82
N THR A 55 17.83 -4.35 -8.61
CA THR A 55 17.92 -3.83 -9.98
C THR A 55 17.49 -2.37 -10.04
N ILE A 56 16.20 -2.08 -9.83
CA ILE A 56 15.65 -0.72 -9.88
C ILE A 56 16.19 0.12 -8.72
N GLY A 57 16.24 -0.41 -7.51
CA GLY A 57 16.65 0.34 -6.31
C GLY A 57 18.16 0.59 -6.18
N GLU A 58 19.01 -0.24 -6.80
CA GLU A 58 20.47 -0.17 -6.62
C GLU A 58 21.26 0.13 -7.91
N MET A 59 20.80 -0.30 -9.08
CA MET A 59 21.55 -0.11 -10.33
C MET A 59 21.15 1.15 -11.11
N LEU A 60 19.97 1.70 -10.87
CA LEU A 60 19.49 2.89 -11.57
C LEU A 60 19.95 4.19 -10.88
N SER A 61 20.15 5.24 -11.68
CA SER A 61 20.33 6.59 -11.15
C SER A 61 19.03 7.13 -10.55
N GLU A 62 19.11 8.12 -9.65
CA GLU A 62 17.92 8.73 -9.03
C GLU A 62 16.88 9.20 -10.05
N LYS A 63 17.32 9.78 -11.18
CA LYS A 63 16.43 10.19 -12.27
C LYS A 63 15.70 8.99 -12.89
N ALA A 64 16.41 7.90 -13.15
CA ALA A 64 15.79 6.68 -13.70
C ALA A 64 14.91 5.96 -12.67
N GLN A 65 15.21 6.08 -11.37
CA GLN A 65 14.37 5.59 -10.28
C GLN A 65 13.05 6.35 -10.17
N LEU A 66 13.04 7.67 -10.41
CA LEU A 66 11.80 8.46 -10.48
C LEU A 66 10.90 7.99 -11.63
N GLU A 67 11.48 7.76 -12.81
CA GLU A 67 10.74 7.19 -13.94
C GLU A 67 10.24 5.77 -13.63
N ALA A 68 11.07 4.94 -13.00
CA ALA A 68 10.65 3.61 -12.57
C ALA A 68 9.51 3.64 -11.55
N ALA A 69 9.53 4.58 -10.60
CA ALA A 69 8.44 4.78 -9.65
C ALA A 69 7.13 5.20 -10.35
N ARG A 70 7.22 6.01 -11.41
CA ARG A 70 6.05 6.34 -12.27
C ARG A 70 5.51 5.08 -12.95
N GLU A 71 6.37 4.27 -13.56
CA GLU A 71 5.96 3.02 -14.22
C GLU A 71 5.31 2.03 -13.25
N ILE A 72 5.85 1.90 -12.02
CA ILE A 72 5.21 1.09 -10.97
C ILE A 72 3.81 1.62 -10.65
N CYS A 73 3.62 2.94 -10.57
CA CYS A 73 2.30 3.54 -10.35
C CYS A 73 1.33 3.22 -11.50
N GLU A 74 1.77 3.25 -12.75
CA GLU A 74 0.92 2.88 -13.90
C GLU A 74 0.51 1.41 -13.86
N VAL A 75 1.40 0.51 -13.45
CA VAL A 75 1.05 -0.91 -13.21
C VAL A 75 -0.04 -1.02 -12.13
N VAL A 76 0.12 -0.32 -11.01
CA VAL A 76 -0.87 -0.32 -9.91
C VAL A 76 -2.22 0.24 -10.38
N LYS A 77 -2.24 1.37 -11.10
CA LYS A 77 -3.47 1.94 -11.68
C LYS A 77 -4.20 0.95 -12.58
N LYS A 78 -3.46 0.27 -13.46
CA LYS A 78 -4.04 -0.72 -14.39
C LYS A 78 -4.68 -1.88 -13.64
N LEU A 79 -4.03 -2.38 -12.59
CA LEU A 79 -4.55 -3.48 -11.77
C LEU A 79 -5.81 -3.09 -11.01
N ILE A 80 -5.84 -1.92 -10.37
CA ILE A 80 -7.03 -1.46 -9.64
C ILE A 80 -8.21 -1.30 -10.59
N LYS A 81 -8.01 -0.65 -11.75
CA LYS A 81 -9.07 -0.50 -12.76
C LYS A 81 -9.62 -1.86 -13.21
N SER A 82 -8.74 -2.85 -13.40
CA SER A 82 -9.16 -4.21 -13.75
C SER A 82 -10.00 -4.86 -12.65
N VAL A 83 -9.66 -4.63 -11.38
CA VAL A 83 -10.42 -5.14 -10.22
C VAL A 83 -11.76 -4.43 -10.09
N ASP A 84 -11.80 -3.10 -10.26
CA ASP A 84 -13.04 -2.31 -10.19
C ASP A 84 -14.06 -2.76 -11.25
N LEU A 85 -13.59 -3.00 -12.48
CA LEU A 85 -14.42 -3.56 -13.56
C LEU A 85 -14.99 -4.94 -13.21
N ALA A 86 -14.15 -5.82 -12.65
CA ALA A 86 -14.57 -7.15 -12.24
C ALA A 86 -15.61 -7.13 -11.10
N LEU A 87 -15.58 -6.12 -10.23
CA LEU A 87 -16.57 -5.92 -9.16
C LEU A 87 -17.89 -5.33 -9.68
N SER A 88 -17.87 -4.58 -10.79
CA SER A 88 -19.09 -4.01 -11.40
C SER A 88 -19.85 -4.98 -12.31
N ASP A 89 -19.18 -5.98 -12.90
CA ASP A 89 -19.77 -6.97 -13.82
C ASP A 89 -20.43 -8.15 -13.08
N SER A 90 -21.34 -7.86 -12.14
CA SER A 90 -22.01 -8.83 -11.27
C SER A 90 -23.01 -9.78 -11.97
N ASN A 91 -22.89 -10.05 -13.27
CA ASN A 91 -23.87 -10.81 -14.05
C ASN A 91 -23.37 -12.06 -14.80
N GLN A 92 -22.11 -12.51 -14.68
CA GLN A 92 -21.74 -13.85 -15.19
C GLN A 92 -20.56 -14.48 -14.42
N GLU A 93 -20.84 -15.65 -13.83
CA GLU A 93 -19.91 -16.66 -13.29
C GLU A 93 -18.96 -16.24 -12.14
N THR A 94 -19.47 -16.44 -10.93
CA THR A 94 -18.86 -16.38 -9.58
C THR A 94 -17.60 -17.24 -9.34
N ARG A 95 -16.91 -17.72 -10.38
CA ARG A 95 -15.64 -18.49 -10.27
C ARG A 95 -14.41 -17.81 -10.88
N PHE A 96 -14.57 -16.84 -11.78
CA PHE A 96 -13.43 -16.20 -12.46
C PHE A 96 -12.86 -15.00 -11.68
N GLY A 97 -13.71 -14.22 -11.00
CA GLY A 97 -13.28 -13.02 -10.28
C GLY A 97 -12.42 -13.27 -9.03
N ALA A 98 -12.67 -14.32 -8.26
CA ALA A 98 -11.97 -14.55 -6.99
C ALA A 98 -10.49 -14.94 -7.18
N THR A 99 -10.17 -15.70 -8.23
CA THR A 99 -8.79 -16.09 -8.55
C THR A 99 -7.99 -14.92 -9.10
N ASP A 100 -8.62 -14.06 -9.91
CA ASP A 100 -7.96 -12.88 -10.49
C ASP A 100 -7.74 -11.79 -9.43
N ILE A 101 -8.69 -11.58 -8.51
CA ILE A 101 -8.53 -10.67 -7.35
C ILE A 101 -7.45 -11.22 -6.40
N SER A 102 -7.36 -12.54 -6.23
CA SER A 102 -6.31 -13.15 -5.40
C SER A 102 -4.93 -13.03 -6.05
N ALA A 103 -4.82 -13.18 -7.38
CA ALA A 103 -3.55 -13.00 -8.07
C ALA A 103 -3.12 -11.52 -8.08
N SER A 104 -4.06 -10.60 -8.33
CA SER A 104 -3.80 -9.15 -8.36
C SER A 104 -3.28 -8.64 -7.02
N GLN A 105 -3.73 -9.20 -5.89
CA GLN A 105 -3.26 -8.78 -4.56
C GLN A 105 -1.75 -8.98 -4.39
N HIS A 106 -1.17 -10.05 -4.94
CA HIS A 106 0.25 -10.36 -4.76
C HIS A 106 1.13 -9.42 -5.58
N VAL A 107 0.65 -9.07 -6.77
CA VAL A 107 1.29 -8.06 -7.63
C VAL A 107 1.23 -6.69 -6.98
N LEU A 108 0.04 -6.28 -6.49
CA LEU A 108 -0.15 -5.00 -5.80
C LEU A 108 0.77 -4.87 -4.58
N VAL A 109 0.92 -5.94 -3.79
CA VAL A 109 1.84 -5.96 -2.64
C VAL A 109 3.28 -5.72 -3.08
N CYS A 110 3.78 -6.44 -4.09
CA CYS A 110 5.16 -6.26 -4.56
C CYS A 110 5.39 -4.86 -5.15
N ALA A 111 4.46 -4.40 -5.99
CA ALA A 111 4.54 -3.10 -6.64
C ALA A 111 4.54 -1.96 -5.61
N LEU A 112 3.63 -1.98 -4.64
CA LEU A 112 3.55 -0.94 -3.61
C LEU A 112 4.73 -1.00 -2.63
N GLN A 113 5.26 -2.19 -2.33
CA GLN A 113 6.48 -2.31 -1.53
C GLN A 113 7.68 -1.67 -2.23
N GLU A 114 7.88 -1.98 -3.51
CA GLU A 114 9.01 -1.39 -4.24
C GLU A 114 8.82 0.11 -4.49
N LEU A 115 7.58 0.56 -4.74
CA LEU A 115 7.26 1.98 -4.83
C LEU A 115 7.61 2.72 -3.53
N GLY A 116 7.18 2.21 -2.37
CA GLY A 116 7.47 2.84 -1.09
C GLY A 116 8.95 2.81 -0.74
N ASP A 117 9.69 1.75 -1.08
CA ASP A 117 11.13 1.69 -0.87
C ASP A 117 11.88 2.69 -1.77
N LEU A 118 11.45 2.88 -3.02
CA LEU A 118 11.96 3.94 -3.89
C LEU A 118 11.64 5.31 -3.32
N ILE A 119 10.42 5.55 -2.81
CA ILE A 119 10.03 6.80 -2.17
C ILE A 119 10.91 7.11 -0.95
N LEU A 120 11.20 6.12 -0.10
CA LEU A 120 12.08 6.29 1.05
C LEU A 120 13.52 6.58 0.62
N ARG A 121 14.00 5.90 -0.42
CA ARG A 121 15.36 6.06 -0.95
C ARG A 121 15.56 7.42 -1.61
N LEU A 122 14.59 7.85 -2.41
CA LEU A 122 14.58 9.13 -3.12
C LEU A 122 14.33 10.32 -2.16
N GLY A 123 13.63 10.09 -1.05
CA GLY A 123 13.32 11.12 -0.07
C GLY A 123 12.51 12.27 -0.70
N THR A 124 12.97 13.51 -0.52
CA THR A 124 12.27 14.69 -1.06
C THR A 124 12.38 14.83 -2.59
N THR A 125 13.27 14.08 -3.25
CA THR A 125 13.41 14.12 -4.72
C THR A 125 12.20 13.53 -5.45
N VAL A 126 11.29 12.86 -4.74
CA VAL A 126 10.01 12.36 -5.28
C VAL A 126 8.93 13.44 -5.40
N SER A 127 9.13 14.64 -4.85
CA SER A 127 8.22 15.80 -5.00
C SER A 127 7.71 16.05 -6.45
N PRO A 128 8.57 16.08 -7.51
CA PRO A 128 8.10 16.23 -8.89
C PRO A 128 7.13 15.13 -9.33
N LEU A 129 7.37 13.87 -8.92
CA LEU A 129 6.48 12.75 -9.25
C LEU A 129 5.10 12.91 -8.59
N LEU A 130 5.03 13.50 -7.40
CA LEU A 130 3.75 13.72 -6.71
C LEU A 130 2.98 14.95 -7.20
N ARG A 131 3.69 15.96 -7.71
CA ARG A 131 3.08 17.13 -8.33
C ARG A 131 2.60 16.86 -9.75
N ASP A 132 3.11 15.81 -10.37
CA ASP A 132 2.70 15.37 -11.70
C ASP A 132 1.31 14.73 -11.64
N SER A 133 0.29 15.53 -11.97
CA SER A 133 -1.11 15.10 -12.01
C SER A 133 -1.35 13.93 -12.96
N SER A 134 -0.50 13.73 -13.98
CA SER A 134 -0.61 12.59 -14.90
C SER A 134 -0.20 11.28 -14.21
N ALA A 135 0.84 11.33 -13.38
CA ALA A 135 1.31 10.19 -12.59
C ALA A 135 0.35 9.84 -11.45
N GLY A 136 -0.38 10.80 -10.88
CA GLY A 136 -1.52 10.55 -9.97
C GLY A 136 -1.22 9.56 -8.84
N VAL A 137 0.02 9.57 -8.33
CA VAL A 137 0.54 8.54 -7.42
C VAL A 137 -0.28 8.47 -6.14
N LEU A 138 -0.59 9.62 -5.55
CA LEU A 138 -1.32 9.71 -4.29
C LEU A 138 -2.73 9.11 -4.41
N ASP A 139 -3.47 9.54 -5.43
CA ASP A 139 -4.80 9.03 -5.76
C ASP A 139 -4.81 7.53 -6.00
N THR A 140 -3.80 7.03 -6.71
CA THR A 140 -3.63 5.61 -7.02
C THR A 140 -3.38 4.79 -5.77
N VAL A 141 -2.48 5.24 -4.88
CA VAL A 141 -2.18 4.49 -3.66
C VAL A 141 -3.39 4.51 -2.73
N ILE A 142 -4.09 5.66 -2.61
CA ILE A 142 -5.33 5.77 -1.81
C ILE A 142 -6.43 4.85 -2.35
N SER A 143 -6.59 4.70 -3.67
CA SER A 143 -7.64 3.81 -4.19
C SER A 143 -7.38 2.34 -3.85
N VAL A 144 -6.12 1.89 -3.76
CA VAL A 144 -5.81 0.53 -3.26
C VAL A 144 -6.24 0.33 -1.81
N ALA A 145 -6.34 1.39 -1.00
CA ALA A 145 -6.79 1.29 0.39
C ALA A 145 -8.24 0.77 0.51
N LEU A 146 -9.00 0.77 -0.59
CA LEU A 146 -10.37 0.26 -0.68
C LEU A 146 -10.44 -1.13 -1.35
N HIS A 147 -9.30 -1.74 -1.68
CA HIS A 147 -9.25 -3.04 -2.36
C HIS A 147 -9.82 -4.17 -1.46
N PRO A 148 -10.58 -5.15 -2.01
CA PRO A 148 -11.19 -6.22 -1.21
C PRO A 148 -10.17 -7.05 -0.40
N SER A 149 -8.97 -7.27 -0.95
CA SER A 149 -7.88 -7.93 -0.24
C SER A 149 -7.27 -7.06 0.87
N LEU A 150 -7.17 -7.62 2.08
CA LEU A 150 -6.43 -7.04 3.20
C LEU A 150 -4.94 -6.82 2.90
N SER A 151 -4.31 -7.74 2.18
CA SER A 151 -2.88 -7.67 1.88
C SER A 151 -2.54 -6.45 1.02
N ALA A 152 -3.37 -6.17 0.01
CA ALA A 152 -3.21 -5.00 -0.86
C ALA A 152 -3.39 -3.69 -0.08
N ARG A 153 -4.36 -3.64 0.83
CA ARG A 153 -4.60 -2.47 1.68
C ARG A 153 -3.47 -2.18 2.65
N LEU A 154 -2.90 -3.22 3.27
CA LEU A 154 -1.72 -3.10 4.12
C LEU A 154 -0.49 -2.62 3.32
N ALA A 155 -0.33 -3.04 2.07
CA ALA A 155 0.74 -2.55 1.22
C ALA A 155 0.55 -1.08 0.82
N SER A 156 -0.70 -0.68 0.52
CA SER A 156 -1.06 0.72 0.28
C SER A 156 -0.77 1.60 1.50
N ALA A 157 -1.24 1.18 2.67
CA ALA A 157 -0.96 1.80 3.95
C ALA A 157 0.54 2.06 4.15
N TRP A 158 1.35 1.03 3.96
CA TRP A 158 2.79 1.13 4.08
C TRP A 158 3.39 2.11 3.07
N CYS A 159 2.91 2.13 1.82
CA CYS A 159 3.36 3.07 0.80
C CYS A 159 2.97 4.53 1.12
N LEU A 160 1.76 4.79 1.64
CA LEU A 160 1.33 6.11 2.12
C LEU A 160 2.20 6.60 3.28
N ARG A 161 2.54 5.70 4.22
CA ARG A 161 3.50 5.98 5.28
C ARG A 161 4.85 6.39 4.69
N CYS A 162 5.35 5.68 3.68
CA CYS A 162 6.62 6.02 3.03
C CYS A 162 6.59 7.45 2.44
N LEU A 163 5.50 7.84 1.80
CA LEU A 163 5.31 9.20 1.29
C LEU A 163 5.39 10.25 2.40
N VAL A 164 4.72 10.02 3.53
CA VAL A 164 4.71 10.98 4.64
C VAL A 164 6.05 11.03 5.37
N VAL A 165 6.75 9.90 5.50
CA VAL A 165 8.11 9.87 6.04
C VAL A 165 9.06 10.67 5.15
N SER A 166 8.98 10.48 3.82
CA SER A 166 9.81 11.22 2.85
C SER A 166 9.43 12.71 2.75
N MET A 167 8.14 13.04 2.88
CA MET A 167 7.61 14.40 2.82
C MET A 167 6.50 14.63 3.86
N PRO A 168 6.86 15.09 5.07
CA PRO A 168 5.91 15.31 6.16
C PRO A 168 4.83 16.35 5.85
N SER A 169 5.09 17.29 4.94
CA SER A 169 4.11 18.28 4.49
C SER A 169 2.87 17.66 3.84
N LEU A 170 2.94 16.39 3.42
CA LEU A 170 1.81 15.65 2.88
C LEU A 170 0.91 15.07 3.96
N ALA A 171 1.30 15.06 5.24
CA ALA A 171 0.54 14.40 6.30
C ALA A 171 -0.88 14.99 6.42
N ALA A 172 -1.01 16.30 6.65
CA ALA A 172 -2.31 16.97 6.77
C ALA A 172 -3.21 16.77 5.53
N PRO A 173 -2.78 17.08 4.29
CA PRO A 173 -3.65 16.90 3.11
C PRO A 173 -3.97 15.44 2.81
N LEU A 174 -3.11 14.48 3.20
CA LEU A 174 -3.44 13.07 3.11
C LEU A 174 -4.53 12.66 4.10
N LEU A 175 -4.45 13.17 5.32
CA LEU A 175 -5.45 12.91 6.34
C LEU A 175 -6.82 13.46 5.93
N ASP A 176 -6.88 14.70 5.43
CA ASP A 176 -8.12 15.30 4.94
C ASP A 176 -8.74 14.46 3.81
N ARG A 177 -7.92 14.08 2.83
CA ARG A 177 -8.35 13.24 1.70
C ARG A 177 -8.82 11.85 2.13
N CYS A 178 -8.16 11.23 3.11
CA CYS A 178 -8.57 9.95 3.67
C CYS A 178 -9.88 10.09 4.45
N ALA A 179 -10.05 11.15 5.23
CA ALA A 179 -11.26 11.44 5.98
C ALA A 179 -12.46 11.65 5.05
N GLU A 180 -12.32 12.45 3.98
CA GLU A 180 -13.36 12.63 2.96
C GLU A 180 -13.79 11.31 2.31
N ARG A 181 -12.81 10.47 1.93
CA ARG A 181 -13.07 9.13 1.34
C ARG A 181 -13.78 8.21 2.33
N LEU A 182 -13.43 8.25 3.61
CA LEU A 182 -14.08 7.48 4.67
C LEU A 182 -15.51 7.95 4.92
N ILE A 183 -15.74 9.26 4.95
CA ILE A 183 -17.09 9.84 5.11
C ILE A 183 -17.99 9.45 3.93
N ALA A 184 -17.46 9.41 2.70
CA ALA A 184 -18.19 8.94 1.53
C ALA A 184 -18.64 7.46 1.63
N LEU A 185 -17.96 6.64 2.46
CA LEU A 185 -18.27 5.22 2.67
C LEU A 185 -19.23 4.98 3.87
N LYS A 186 -19.55 6.04 4.64
CA LYS A 186 -20.36 6.01 5.87
C LYS A 186 -21.82 5.56 5.68
N SER A 187 -22.30 5.41 4.44
CA SER A 187 -23.60 4.80 4.12
C SER A 187 -23.62 3.27 4.19
N SER A 188 -22.45 2.64 4.38
CA SER A 188 -22.32 1.23 4.77
C SER A 188 -22.21 1.09 6.30
N SER A 189 -22.56 -0.06 6.86
CA SER A 189 -22.74 -0.35 8.30
C SER A 189 -21.45 -0.28 9.17
N GLU A 190 -20.62 0.76 9.00
CA GLU A 190 -19.27 0.91 9.56
C GLU A 190 -19.08 2.20 10.40
N ALA A 191 -20.16 2.75 10.98
CA ALA A 191 -20.19 4.13 11.48
C ALA A 191 -19.62 4.38 12.90
N VAL A 192 -19.40 3.35 13.73
CA VAL A 192 -19.06 3.54 15.17
C VAL A 192 -17.54 3.59 15.44
N ILE A 193 -16.72 2.99 14.58
CA ILE A 193 -15.25 2.94 14.77
C ILE A 193 -14.56 4.09 14.01
N LEU A 194 -15.23 4.64 12.99
CA LEU A 194 -14.80 5.81 12.21
C LEU A 194 -14.58 7.06 13.07
N SER A 195 -15.42 7.27 14.10
CA SER A 195 -15.32 8.42 15.00
C SER A 195 -14.07 8.38 15.87
N LEU A 196 -13.62 7.19 16.27
CA LEU A 196 -12.41 7.05 17.10
C LEU A 196 -11.14 7.38 16.31
N ALA A 197 -11.10 7.01 15.02
CA ALA A 197 -10.01 7.39 14.12
C ALA A 197 -10.03 8.90 13.84
N GLU A 198 -11.21 9.49 13.64
CA GLU A 198 -11.39 10.93 13.48
C GLU A 198 -10.95 11.72 14.73
N ASP A 199 -11.32 11.29 15.94
CA ASP A 199 -10.96 11.93 17.21
C ASP A 199 -9.45 11.88 17.48
N LEU A 200 -8.79 10.75 17.16
CA LEU A 200 -7.34 10.61 17.27
C LEU A 200 -6.60 11.49 16.25
N LEU A 201 -7.14 11.68 15.05
CA LEU A 201 -6.59 12.56 14.03
C LEU A 201 -6.77 14.04 14.41
N CYS A 202 -7.95 14.42 14.92
CA CYS A 202 -8.21 15.76 15.43
C CYS A 202 -7.31 16.11 16.63
N SER A 203 -7.07 15.17 17.55
CA SER A 203 -6.16 15.36 18.68
C SER A 203 -4.70 15.50 18.26
N ALA A 204 -4.27 14.78 17.23
CA ALA A 204 -2.91 14.88 16.67
C ALA A 204 -2.64 16.22 15.96
N SER A 205 -3.66 16.79 15.30
CA SER A 205 -3.58 18.10 14.63
C SER A 205 -3.42 19.27 15.61
N GLN A 206 -3.81 19.11 16.87
CA GLN A 206 -3.84 20.21 17.86
C GLN A 206 -2.53 20.36 18.65
N ASN A 207 -1.56 19.45 18.52
CA ASN A 207 -0.31 19.48 19.30
C ASN A 207 0.88 20.05 18.50
N SER A 208 1.48 21.12 19.03
CA SER A 208 2.26 22.14 18.31
C SER A 208 3.80 22.06 18.41
N CYS A 209 4.39 20.87 18.56
CA CYS A 209 5.86 20.71 18.68
C CYS A 209 6.50 19.98 17.49
N LEU A 210 7.22 20.73 16.65
CA LEU A 210 7.65 20.39 15.29
C LEU A 210 8.76 19.32 15.14
N SER A 211 9.49 18.94 16.20
CA SER A 211 10.58 17.95 16.12
C SER A 211 10.14 16.51 16.42
N LEU A 212 9.17 16.32 17.31
CA LEU A 212 8.57 15.02 17.63
C LEU A 212 7.56 14.58 16.56
N HIS A 213 7.00 15.54 15.82
CA HIS A 213 5.95 15.38 14.81
C HIS A 213 6.31 14.44 13.64
N ARG A 214 7.57 14.40 13.19
CA ARG A 214 7.96 13.58 12.02
C ARG A 214 7.91 12.08 12.32
N VAL A 215 8.20 11.71 13.56
CA VAL A 215 8.17 10.32 14.03
C VAL A 215 6.74 10.00 14.46
N HIS A 216 6.10 10.86 15.26
CA HIS A 216 4.73 10.65 15.74
C HIS A 216 3.68 10.61 14.62
N ALA A 217 3.72 11.49 13.61
CA ALA A 217 2.78 11.45 12.48
C ALA A 217 2.92 10.17 11.63
N GLY A 218 4.16 9.65 11.51
CA GLY A 218 4.42 8.35 10.89
C GLY A 218 3.86 7.18 11.70
N TRP A 219 3.99 7.20 13.03
CA TRP A 219 3.39 6.21 13.92
C TRP A 219 1.86 6.31 14.00
N LEU A 220 1.31 7.52 13.89
CA LEU A 220 -0.14 7.77 13.88
C LEU A 220 -0.79 7.36 12.56
N LEU A 221 -0.10 7.51 11.43
CA LEU A 221 -0.53 6.93 10.16
C LEU A 221 -0.50 5.40 10.21
N ILE A 222 0.57 4.82 10.77
CA ILE A 222 0.65 3.37 11.00
C ILE A 222 -0.51 2.92 11.91
N ALA A 223 -0.77 3.63 13.00
CA ALA A 223 -1.86 3.30 13.91
C ALA A 223 -3.22 3.41 13.19
N SER A 224 -3.49 4.50 12.48
CA SER A 224 -4.76 4.70 11.75
C SER A 224 -4.96 3.67 10.63
N LEU A 225 -3.90 3.31 9.90
CA LEU A 225 -3.93 2.28 8.87
C LEU A 225 -4.00 0.85 9.43
N MET A 226 -3.39 0.59 10.58
CA MET A 226 -3.53 -0.68 11.32
C MET A 226 -4.95 -0.83 11.89
N THR A 227 -5.54 0.27 12.36
CA THR A 227 -6.95 0.30 12.80
C THR A 227 -7.90 0.07 11.63
N LEU A 228 -7.64 0.66 10.45
CA LEU A 228 -8.38 0.39 9.21
C LEU A 228 -8.23 -1.05 8.72
N ALA A 229 -7.04 -1.64 8.85
CA ALA A 229 -6.77 -3.04 8.51
C ALA A 229 -7.48 -4.01 9.48
N MET A 230 -7.47 -3.70 10.78
CA MET A 230 -8.22 -4.45 11.79
C MET A 230 -9.73 -4.31 11.60
N GLN A 231 -10.22 -3.10 11.26
CA GLN A 231 -11.61 -2.83 10.95
C GLN A 231 -12.10 -3.72 9.79
N SER A 232 -11.35 -3.81 8.70
CA SER A 232 -11.79 -4.68 7.61
C SER A 232 -11.67 -6.17 7.88
N PHE A 233 -10.73 -6.58 8.72
CA PHE A 233 -10.67 -7.96 9.19
C PHE A 233 -11.93 -8.30 9.99
N ILE A 234 -12.40 -7.39 10.84
CA ILE A 234 -13.64 -7.55 11.63
C ILE A 234 -14.89 -7.59 10.73
N LEU A 235 -14.94 -6.77 9.68
CA LEU A 235 -16.09 -6.68 8.77
C LEU A 235 -16.22 -7.87 7.80
N ASN A 236 -15.11 -8.41 7.32
CA ASN A 236 -15.12 -9.54 6.37
C ASN A 236 -15.03 -10.92 7.04
N CYS A 237 -14.77 -10.99 8.35
CA CYS A 237 -14.67 -12.24 9.13
C CYS A 237 -15.59 -12.23 10.36
N GLY A 238 -16.79 -11.67 10.24
CA GLY A 238 -17.75 -11.52 11.35
C GLY A 238 -18.12 -12.84 12.05
N GLU A 239 -18.04 -13.99 11.38
CA GLU A 239 -18.31 -15.31 11.98
C GLU A 239 -17.23 -15.78 12.99
N LEU A 240 -16.02 -15.21 12.94
CA LEU A 240 -14.93 -15.57 13.86
C LEU A 240 -14.88 -14.69 15.12
N MET A 241 -15.61 -13.58 15.17
CA MET A 241 -15.58 -12.59 16.26
C MET A 241 -16.77 -12.77 17.20
N THR A 242 -16.61 -13.65 18.19
CA THR A 242 -17.50 -13.72 19.36
C THR A 242 -17.21 -12.56 20.33
N GLU A 243 -18.21 -12.09 21.10
CA GLU A 243 -18.06 -10.97 22.04
C GLU A 243 -16.85 -11.12 22.99
N ASP A 244 -16.51 -12.36 23.36
CA ASP A 244 -15.35 -12.68 24.20
C ASP A 244 -14.01 -12.26 23.57
N ILE A 245 -13.88 -12.31 22.25
CA ILE A 245 -12.65 -11.92 21.54
C ILE A 245 -12.58 -10.39 21.45
N LEU A 246 -13.72 -9.73 21.24
CA LEU A 246 -13.84 -8.27 21.24
C LEU A 246 -13.46 -7.68 22.62
N GLN A 247 -13.94 -8.28 23.71
CA GLN A 247 -13.58 -7.89 25.08
C GLN A 247 -12.11 -8.15 25.43
N ARG A 248 -11.43 -9.05 24.72
CA ARG A 248 -9.99 -9.33 24.91
C ARG A 248 -9.07 -8.45 24.06
N LEU A 249 -9.57 -7.92 22.94
CA LEU A 249 -8.85 -6.98 22.08
C LEU A 249 -8.99 -5.51 22.52
N LEU A 250 -10.10 -5.16 23.17
CA LEU A 250 -10.34 -3.80 23.67
C LEU A 250 -9.31 -3.32 24.73
N PRO A 251 -8.82 -4.15 25.68
CA PRO A 251 -7.85 -3.72 26.69
C PRO A 251 -6.41 -3.46 26.18
N PRO A 252 -5.82 -4.25 25.26
CA PRO A 252 -4.47 -3.98 24.76
C PRO A 252 -4.39 -2.80 23.79
N LEU A 253 -5.50 -2.37 23.17
CA LEU A 253 -5.55 -1.23 22.25
C LEU A 253 -5.15 0.10 22.93
N PRO A 254 -5.75 0.49 24.08
CA PRO A 254 -5.32 1.62 24.88
C PRO A 254 -3.88 1.50 25.38
N CYS A 255 -3.41 0.30 25.72
CA CYS A 255 -2.02 0.08 26.17
C CYS A 255 -1.01 0.23 25.03
N ALA A 256 -1.35 -0.23 23.82
CA ALA A 256 -0.54 -0.03 22.61
C ALA A 256 -0.48 1.46 22.24
N VAL A 257 -1.61 2.17 22.36
CA VAL A 257 -1.68 3.64 22.19
C VAL A 257 -0.87 4.36 23.28
N ALA A 258 -0.92 3.92 24.53
CA ALA A 258 -0.14 4.46 25.65
C ALA A 258 1.38 4.20 25.51
N LEU A 259 1.77 3.07 24.92
CA LEU A 259 3.17 2.76 24.59
C LEU A 259 3.68 3.54 23.36
N LEU A 260 2.79 3.94 22.45
CA LEU A 260 3.11 4.78 21.29
C LEU A 260 3.20 6.29 21.62
N THR A 261 2.68 6.69 22.78
CA THR A 261 2.63 8.08 23.27
C THR A 261 3.70 8.41 24.33
N ARG A 262 4.58 7.45 24.67
CA ARG A 262 5.79 7.66 25.47
C ARG A 262 7.03 7.70 24.59
#